data_AF-A0A937U2Y1-F1
#
_entry.id   AF-A0A937U2Y1-F1
#
_cell.length_a   1.000
_cell.length_b   1.000
_cell.length_c   1.000
_cell.angle_alpha   90.00
_cell.angle_beta   90.00
_cell.angle_gamma   90.00
#
_symmetry.space_group_name_H-M   'P 1'
#
loop_
_entity.id
_entity.type
_entity.pdbx_description
1 polymer ?
#
loop_
_entity_poly.entity_id
_entity_poly.type
_entity_poly.pdbx_seq_one_letter_code
_entity_poly.pdbx_strand_id
1 'polypeptide(L)'
;MVWEIKFPQMPDGSSGGGTSTNLEGSLGSYGWLVRDRYGNRPLGGLRAGGYSFKKSQKKTTLKISVRVGDGEYERVEFKNISLVRNEDQGFEIRVIPNNPPSKWKAALSNGAIVELIGICESPTAGKKWWGADGTILDYTPYYTTESSYRPAKDKRSYEMTWRVHYPSQGDSGSAQETKFHIEDSTAAHRESSGERHGDIIRRWYARVYVFDKSRRKATATLDVKVDSRDYEQVEFKNISLVPKEDQGFKIELESK
;
A
#
# COMPACT_ATOMS: atom_id res chain seq x y z
N MET A 1 -7.40 -2.95 -25.41
CA MET A 1 -5.94 -2.83 -25.30
C MET A 1 -5.40 -4.20 -24.92
N VAL A 2 -4.31 -4.65 -25.55
CA VAL A 2 -3.62 -5.90 -25.20
C VAL A 2 -2.17 -5.54 -24.90
N TRP A 3 -1.65 -6.01 -23.78
CA TRP A 3 -0.24 -5.85 -23.40
C TRP A 3 0.32 -7.20 -22.96
N GLU A 4 1.62 -7.37 -23.11
CA GLU A 4 2.37 -8.55 -22.66
C GLU A 4 3.42 -8.09 -21.64
N ILE A 5 3.46 -8.74 -20.48
CA ILE A 5 4.54 -8.55 -19.51
C ILE A 5 5.48 -9.73 -19.67
N LYS A 6 6.70 -9.47 -20.13
CA LYS A 6 7.76 -10.47 -20.20
C LYS A 6 8.60 -10.40 -18.94
N PHE A 7 8.54 -11.44 -18.14
CA PHE A 7 9.44 -11.60 -17.00
C PHE A 7 10.80 -12.07 -17.50
N PRO A 8 11.92 -11.60 -16.93
CA PRO A 8 13.21 -12.25 -17.13
C PRO A 8 13.12 -13.71 -16.66
N GLN A 9 14.05 -14.54 -17.13
CA GLN A 9 14.18 -15.91 -16.61
C GLN A 9 14.29 -15.83 -15.08
N MET A 10 13.38 -16.53 -14.39
CA MET A 10 13.36 -16.55 -12.94
C MET A 10 14.67 -17.18 -12.44
N PRO A 11 15.29 -16.65 -11.36
CA PRO A 11 16.41 -17.33 -10.72
C PRO A 11 16.01 -18.76 -10.32
N ASP A 12 16.90 -19.72 -10.54
CA ASP A 12 16.66 -21.12 -10.18
C ASP A 12 16.27 -21.24 -8.70
N GLY A 13 15.17 -21.94 -8.43
CA GLY A 13 14.63 -22.12 -7.08
C GLY A 13 13.69 -21.01 -6.60
N SER A 14 13.44 -19.96 -7.39
CA SER A 14 12.47 -18.92 -7.00
C SER A 14 11.02 -19.40 -7.12
N SER A 15 10.29 -19.41 -5.99
CA SER A 15 8.88 -19.77 -5.92
C SER A 15 7.97 -18.57 -6.22
N GLY A 16 7.91 -18.18 -7.50
CA GLY A 16 6.78 -17.42 -8.04
C GLY A 16 6.97 -15.90 -8.16
N GLY A 17 6.42 -15.35 -9.25
CA GLY A 17 6.27 -13.92 -9.47
C GLY A 17 4.86 -13.44 -9.11
N GLY A 18 4.72 -12.15 -8.86
CA GLY A 18 3.46 -11.49 -8.55
C GLY A 18 3.12 -10.44 -9.59
N THR A 19 1.83 -10.28 -9.91
CA THR A 19 1.35 -9.11 -10.65
C THR A 19 0.10 -8.60 -10.00
N SER A 20 0.06 -7.30 -9.74
CA SER A 20 -1.17 -6.59 -9.36
C SER A 20 -1.43 -5.46 -10.35
N THR A 21 -2.70 -5.19 -10.63
CA THR A 21 -3.14 -4.18 -11.60
C THR A 21 -4.27 -3.35 -11.04
N ASN A 22 -4.20 -2.03 -11.22
CA ASN A 22 -5.22 -1.07 -10.80
C ASN A 22 -5.46 -0.03 -11.90
N LEU A 23 -6.72 0.34 -12.15
CA LEU A 23 -7.08 1.47 -13.01
C LEU A 23 -7.69 2.61 -12.20
N GLU A 24 -7.06 3.78 -12.26
CA GLU A 24 -7.54 4.97 -11.54
C GLU A 24 -8.96 5.38 -11.97
N GLY A 25 -9.81 5.61 -10.97
CA GLY A 25 -11.21 6.00 -11.17
C GLY A 25 -12.15 4.86 -11.57
N SER A 26 -11.68 3.60 -11.56
CA SER A 26 -12.58 2.46 -11.78
C SER A 26 -13.61 2.37 -10.64
N LEU A 27 -14.85 2.03 -10.97
CA LEU A 27 -15.97 1.84 -10.04
C LEU A 27 -16.10 0.38 -9.57
N GLY A 28 -15.20 -0.48 -10.05
CA GLY A 28 -15.20 -1.90 -9.78
C GLY A 28 -14.37 -2.64 -10.81
N SER A 29 -13.92 -3.83 -10.43
CA SER A 29 -13.19 -4.73 -11.31
C SER A 29 -13.74 -6.14 -11.22
N TYR A 30 -13.67 -6.89 -12.31
CA TYR A 30 -13.91 -8.32 -12.32
C TYR A 30 -12.76 -9.03 -13.02
N GLY A 31 -12.48 -10.27 -12.64
CA GLY A 31 -11.45 -11.09 -13.27
C GLY A 31 -12.03 -12.39 -13.81
N TRP A 32 -11.57 -12.82 -14.98
CA TRP A 32 -11.88 -14.15 -15.53
C TRP A 32 -10.60 -14.81 -16.04
N LEU A 33 -10.55 -16.14 -15.92
CA LEU A 33 -9.54 -16.94 -16.59
C LEU A 33 -9.82 -16.91 -18.09
N VAL A 34 -8.80 -16.59 -18.89
CA VAL A 34 -8.92 -16.68 -20.35
C VAL A 34 -8.96 -18.17 -20.71
N ARG A 35 -10.02 -18.60 -21.39
CA ARG A 35 -10.16 -19.98 -21.85
C ARG A 35 -9.61 -20.13 -23.26
N ASP A 36 -9.29 -21.37 -23.64
CA ASP A 36 -8.91 -21.66 -25.03
C ASP A 36 -10.05 -21.34 -26.01
N ARG A 37 -9.75 -21.39 -27.32
CA ARG A 37 -10.71 -21.04 -28.38
C ARG A 37 -12.02 -21.85 -28.36
N TYR A 38 -12.06 -22.96 -27.62
CA TYR A 38 -13.23 -23.83 -27.48
C TYR A 38 -13.94 -23.64 -26.14
N GLY A 39 -13.42 -22.80 -25.24
CA GLY A 39 -13.98 -22.58 -23.90
C GLY A 39 -13.72 -23.72 -22.92
N ASN A 40 -12.96 -24.75 -23.30
CA ASN A 40 -12.90 -26.01 -22.54
C ASN A 40 -11.95 -25.92 -21.35
N ARG A 41 -10.80 -25.26 -21.52
CA ARG A 41 -9.77 -25.18 -20.49
C ARG A 41 -9.29 -23.75 -20.27
N PRO A 42 -9.02 -23.34 -19.01
CA PRO A 42 -8.32 -22.10 -18.74
C PRO A 42 -6.89 -22.20 -19.29
N LEU A 43 -6.44 -21.14 -19.96
CA LEU A 43 -5.06 -20.98 -20.39
C LEU A 43 -4.26 -20.46 -19.19
N GLY A 44 -3.26 -21.25 -18.76
CA GLY A 44 -2.38 -20.88 -17.66
C GLY A 44 -1.67 -19.55 -17.94
N GLY A 45 -1.51 -18.72 -16.90
CA GLY A 45 -0.83 -17.42 -16.99
C GLY A 45 -1.63 -16.29 -17.65
N LEU A 46 -2.83 -16.56 -18.18
CA LEU A 46 -3.68 -15.52 -18.78
C LEU A 46 -4.86 -15.15 -17.88
N ARG A 47 -4.95 -13.86 -17.54
CA ARG A 47 -6.08 -13.28 -16.81
C ARG A 47 -6.65 -12.12 -17.60
N ALA A 48 -7.97 -12.10 -17.77
CA ALA A 48 -8.68 -10.95 -18.28
C ALA A 48 -9.30 -10.19 -17.10
N GLY A 49 -9.00 -8.90 -17.00
CA GLY A 49 -9.64 -7.97 -16.08
C GLY A 49 -10.63 -7.09 -16.83
N GLY A 50 -11.85 -6.96 -16.32
CA GLY A 50 -12.80 -5.94 -16.75
C GLY A 50 -12.94 -4.87 -15.69
N TYR A 51 -13.12 -3.63 -16.12
CA TYR A 51 -13.22 -2.47 -15.25
C TYR A 51 -14.38 -1.60 -15.70
N SER A 52 -15.12 -1.04 -14.74
CA SER A 52 -16.18 -0.08 -14.99
C SER A 52 -15.72 1.33 -14.66
N PHE A 53 -16.19 2.33 -15.40
CA PHE A 53 -15.85 3.73 -15.20
C PHE A 53 -17.11 4.60 -15.30
N LYS A 54 -17.06 5.82 -14.75
CA LYS A 54 -18.11 6.81 -15.02
C LYS A 54 -18.13 7.13 -16.52
N LYS A 55 -19.32 7.26 -17.10
CA LYS A 55 -19.48 7.57 -18.54
C LYS A 55 -18.77 8.88 -18.96
N SER A 56 -18.63 9.83 -18.04
CA SER A 56 -17.92 11.10 -18.27
C SER A 56 -16.39 10.98 -18.21
N GLN A 57 -15.85 9.88 -17.67
CA GLN A 57 -14.41 9.68 -17.58
C GLN A 57 -13.86 9.23 -18.93
N LYS A 58 -13.05 10.07 -19.55
CA LYS A 58 -12.43 9.80 -20.86
C LYS A 58 -11.04 9.19 -20.78
N LYS A 59 -10.33 9.39 -19.67
CA LYS A 59 -8.95 8.93 -19.47
C LYS A 59 -8.80 8.22 -18.13
N THR A 60 -7.81 7.34 -18.04
CA THR A 60 -7.42 6.66 -16.81
C THR A 60 -5.90 6.44 -16.75
N THR A 61 -5.42 5.96 -15.62
CA THR A 61 -4.04 5.52 -15.41
C THR A 61 -4.07 4.05 -15.01
N LEU A 62 -3.37 3.19 -15.76
CA LEU A 62 -3.12 1.81 -15.36
C LEU A 62 -1.85 1.76 -14.53
N LYS A 63 -1.95 1.18 -13.34
CA LYS A 63 -0.81 0.91 -12.47
C LYS A 63 -0.61 -0.59 -12.42
N ILE A 64 0.57 -1.04 -12.81
CA ILE A 64 0.97 -2.44 -12.74
C ILE A 64 2.09 -2.51 -11.70
N SER A 65 1.96 -3.41 -10.74
CA SER A 65 3.09 -3.77 -9.87
C SER A 65 3.50 -5.19 -10.23
N VAL A 66 4.78 -5.39 -10.53
CA VAL A 66 5.37 -6.64 -10.98
C VAL A 66 6.42 -7.08 -9.96
N ARG A 67 6.39 -8.33 -9.55
CA ARG A 67 7.39 -8.92 -8.65
C ARG A 67 8.05 -10.12 -9.33
N VAL A 68 9.38 -10.14 -9.32
CA VAL A 68 10.20 -11.28 -9.76
C VAL A 68 10.74 -11.98 -8.52
N GLY A 69 10.30 -13.22 -8.31
CA GLY A 69 10.64 -14.01 -7.14
C GLY A 69 10.26 -13.32 -5.82
N ASP A 70 11.24 -13.27 -4.92
CA ASP A 70 11.09 -12.65 -3.61
C ASP A 70 11.36 -11.14 -3.62
N GLY A 71 11.76 -10.58 -4.76
CA GLY A 71 12.11 -9.16 -4.91
C GLY A 71 11.00 -8.17 -4.55
N GLU A 72 11.30 -6.87 -4.55
CA GLU A 72 10.29 -5.84 -4.36
C GLU A 72 9.38 -5.69 -5.60
N TYR A 73 8.13 -5.30 -5.38
CA TYR A 73 7.18 -5.03 -6.46
C TYR A 73 7.55 -3.81 -7.27
N GLU A 74 8.20 -3.96 -8.42
CA GLU A 74 8.42 -2.88 -9.39
C GLU A 74 7.12 -2.32 -9.93
N ARG A 75 6.91 -1.01 -9.78
CA ARG A 75 5.69 -0.37 -10.24
C ARG A 75 5.91 0.38 -11.55
N VAL A 76 4.97 0.20 -12.46
CA VAL A 76 4.88 0.93 -13.73
C VAL A 76 3.49 1.56 -13.82
N GLU A 77 3.45 2.84 -14.18
CA GLU A 77 2.22 3.56 -14.50
C GLU A 77 2.15 3.84 -15.99
N PHE A 78 0.98 3.62 -16.58
CA PHE A 78 0.60 3.99 -17.93
C PHE A 78 -0.47 5.08 -17.81
N LYS A 79 -0.08 6.35 -17.92
CA LYS A 79 -0.96 7.51 -17.75
C LYS A 79 -1.66 7.87 -19.04
N ASN A 80 -2.82 8.54 -18.92
CA ASN A 80 -3.59 9.06 -20.06
C ASN A 80 -4.15 7.99 -21.01
N ILE A 81 -4.38 6.77 -20.52
CA ILE A 81 -5.06 5.73 -21.29
C ILE A 81 -6.46 6.22 -21.66
N SER A 82 -6.76 6.30 -22.95
CA SER A 82 -8.09 6.64 -23.44
C SER A 82 -9.09 5.52 -23.15
N LEU A 83 -10.25 5.90 -22.61
CA LEU A 83 -11.41 5.04 -22.41
C LEU A 83 -12.45 5.20 -23.55
N VAL A 84 -12.19 6.09 -24.51
CA VAL A 84 -13.08 6.38 -25.63
C VAL A 84 -12.55 5.73 -26.90
N ARG A 85 -13.41 4.99 -27.59
CA ARG A 85 -13.06 4.33 -28.85
C ARG A 85 -12.62 5.37 -29.89
N ASN A 86 -11.50 5.12 -30.55
CA ASN A 86 -10.91 5.96 -31.62
C ASN A 86 -10.45 7.37 -31.20
N GLU A 87 -10.37 7.69 -29.91
CA GLU A 87 -9.62 8.87 -29.44
C GLU A 87 -8.12 8.50 -29.30
N ASP A 88 -7.22 9.47 -29.55
CA ASP A 88 -5.77 9.28 -29.48
C ASP A 88 -5.35 8.60 -28.16
N GLN A 89 -4.51 7.59 -28.29
CA GLN A 89 -4.10 6.68 -27.23
C GLN A 89 -2.79 7.07 -26.57
N GLY A 90 -2.18 8.21 -26.93
CA GLY A 90 -0.94 8.69 -26.32
C GLY A 90 -0.94 8.50 -24.81
N PHE A 91 -0.11 7.57 -24.34
CA PHE A 91 0.05 7.27 -22.92
C PHE A 91 1.50 7.49 -22.53
N GLU A 92 1.70 7.93 -21.29
CA GLU A 92 3.04 8.08 -20.71
C GLU A 92 3.33 6.85 -19.85
N ILE A 93 4.48 6.23 -20.08
CA ILE A 93 4.99 5.18 -19.19
C ILE A 93 5.89 5.84 -18.15
N ARG A 94 5.66 5.53 -16.88
CA ARG A 94 6.55 5.94 -15.79
C ARG A 94 6.87 4.75 -14.91
N VAL A 95 8.16 4.49 -14.71
CA VAL A 95 8.63 3.56 -13.68
C VAL A 95 8.59 4.31 -12.36
N ILE A 96 7.85 3.77 -11.39
CA ILE A 96 7.79 4.32 -10.04
C ILE A 96 8.76 3.51 -9.17
N PRO A 97 9.75 4.15 -8.53
CA PRO A 97 10.60 3.47 -7.59
C PRO A 97 9.77 2.90 -6.44
N ASN A 98 10.01 1.63 -6.09
CA ASN A 98 9.21 0.88 -5.10
C ASN A 98 9.22 1.47 -3.70
N ASN A 99 10.20 2.32 -3.45
CA ASN A 99 10.38 3.08 -2.23
C ASN A 99 11.14 4.35 -2.53
N PRO A 100 10.46 5.47 -2.81
CA PRO A 100 11.11 6.73 -2.52
C PRO A 100 11.52 6.68 -1.04
N PRO A 101 12.77 7.05 -0.72
CA PRO A 101 13.22 7.05 0.67
C PRO A 101 12.28 7.90 1.51
N SER A 102 11.54 7.25 2.42
CA SER A 102 10.74 7.96 3.40
C SER A 102 11.64 8.50 4.48
N LYS A 103 11.44 9.78 4.81
CA LYS A 103 11.99 10.40 6.02
C LYS A 103 11.14 10.10 7.26
N TRP A 104 9.97 9.47 7.10
CA TRP A 104 9.04 9.13 8.20
C TRP A 104 9.29 7.70 8.70
N LYS A 105 10.53 7.42 9.12
CA LYS A 105 10.94 6.11 9.61
C LYS A 105 11.87 6.19 10.80
N ALA A 106 11.90 5.13 11.59
CA ALA A 106 12.80 4.94 12.72
C ALA A 106 13.38 3.53 12.74
N ALA A 107 14.66 3.44 13.09
CA ALA A 107 15.31 2.18 13.45
C ALA A 107 15.21 2.00 14.98
N LEU A 108 14.78 0.81 15.38
CA LEU A 108 14.69 0.36 16.76
C LEU A 108 16.00 -0.35 17.15
N SER A 109 16.37 -0.35 18.44
CA SER A 109 17.57 -1.04 18.93
C SER A 109 17.47 -2.56 18.78
N ASN A 110 16.26 -3.11 18.66
CA ASN A 110 16.04 -4.52 18.36
C ASN A 110 16.28 -4.87 16.88
N GLY A 111 16.68 -3.89 16.05
CA GLY A 111 17.00 -4.06 14.64
C GLY A 111 15.80 -3.92 13.70
N ALA A 112 14.59 -3.77 14.22
CA ALA A 112 13.42 -3.49 13.39
C ALA A 112 13.44 -2.04 12.87
N ILE A 113 12.83 -1.82 11.71
CA ILE A 113 12.61 -0.49 11.15
C ILE A 113 11.12 -0.29 10.95
N VAL A 114 10.58 0.79 11.52
CA VAL A 114 9.18 1.17 11.40
C VAL A 114 9.06 2.40 10.53
N GLU A 115 8.11 2.39 9.60
CA GLU A 115 7.92 3.47 8.64
C GLU A 115 6.43 3.75 8.41
N LEU A 116 6.06 5.03 8.48
CA LEU A 116 4.76 5.53 8.03
C LEU A 116 4.88 5.89 6.54
N ILE A 117 4.25 5.09 5.68
CA ILE A 117 4.42 5.22 4.24
C ILE A 117 3.48 6.30 3.68
N GLY A 118 2.27 6.41 4.23
CA GLY A 118 1.33 7.43 3.81
C GLY A 118 -0.02 7.35 4.50
N ILE A 119 -0.80 8.39 4.25
CA ILE A 119 -2.12 8.64 4.82
C ILE A 119 -3.04 9.03 3.67
N CYS A 120 -4.28 8.57 3.71
CA CYS A 120 -5.33 9.02 2.81
C CYS A 120 -6.65 9.09 3.57
N GLU A 121 -7.57 9.96 3.15
CA GLU A 121 -8.94 9.87 3.67
C GLU A 121 -9.58 8.56 3.20
N SER A 122 -10.39 7.93 4.06
CA SER A 122 -11.14 6.72 3.72
C SER A 122 -12.58 7.08 3.29
N PRO A 123 -13.19 6.36 2.33
CA PRO A 123 -12.55 5.37 1.44
C PRO A 123 -11.51 6.02 0.51
N THR A 124 -10.47 5.27 0.19
CA THR A 124 -9.26 5.76 -0.51
C THR A 124 -9.40 5.89 -2.02
N ALA A 125 -10.40 5.23 -2.62
CA ALA A 125 -10.60 5.23 -4.07
C ALA A 125 -10.71 6.65 -4.65
N GLY A 126 -9.81 6.97 -5.58
CA GLY A 126 -9.76 8.27 -6.28
C GLY A 126 -9.24 9.44 -5.44
N LYS A 127 -8.76 9.20 -4.20
CA LYS A 127 -8.21 10.25 -3.33
C LYS A 127 -6.68 10.26 -3.35
N LYS A 128 -6.10 11.40 -2.97
CA LYS A 128 -4.65 11.58 -2.89
C LYS A 128 -4.11 11.09 -1.55
N TRP A 129 -2.93 10.50 -1.61
CA TRP A 129 -2.14 10.14 -0.45
C TRP A 129 -1.17 11.27 -0.08
N TRP A 130 -0.83 11.37 1.19
CA TRP A 130 0.17 12.29 1.70
C TRP A 130 1.04 11.62 2.78
N GLY A 131 2.22 12.18 3.02
CA GLY A 131 3.16 11.74 4.06
C GLY A 131 2.78 12.22 5.46
N ALA A 132 3.55 11.80 6.46
CA ALA A 132 3.26 12.17 7.86
C ALA A 132 3.30 13.69 8.13
N ASP A 133 3.98 14.46 7.27
CA ASP A 133 4.10 15.92 7.34
C ASP A 133 3.10 16.66 6.43
N GLY A 134 2.15 15.96 5.81
CA GLY A 134 1.20 16.56 4.88
C GLY A 134 1.66 16.63 3.42
N THR A 135 2.91 16.27 3.10
CA THR A 135 3.44 16.32 1.72
C THR A 135 2.66 15.36 0.81
N ILE A 136 2.14 15.85 -0.32
CA ILE A 136 1.40 15.01 -1.28
C ILE A 136 2.36 13.98 -1.89
N LEU A 137 1.95 12.71 -1.84
CA LEU A 137 2.64 11.62 -2.55
C LEU A 137 2.15 11.58 -3.99
N ASP A 138 3.07 11.31 -4.92
CA ASP A 138 2.77 11.07 -6.33
C ASP A 138 2.49 9.59 -6.64
N TYR A 139 2.52 8.74 -5.61
CA TYR A 139 2.21 7.32 -5.67
C TYR A 139 1.19 6.91 -4.61
N THR A 140 0.59 5.73 -4.78
CA THR A 140 -0.33 5.11 -3.83
C THR A 140 0.42 4.01 -3.06
N PRO A 141 0.65 4.13 -1.74
CA PRO A 141 1.47 3.17 -0.98
C PRO A 141 1.03 1.71 -1.11
N TYR A 142 -0.28 1.45 -1.05
CA TYR A 142 -0.85 0.12 -1.20
C TYR A 142 -2.28 0.21 -1.75
N TYR A 143 -2.80 -0.92 -2.21
CA TYR A 143 -4.08 -1.00 -2.91
C TYR A 143 -5.06 -1.96 -2.23
N THR A 144 -5.60 -1.59 -1.06
CA THR A 144 -6.83 -2.13 -0.43
C THR A 144 -7.39 -0.99 0.47
N THR A 145 -8.63 -0.88 0.95
CA THR A 145 -9.87 -1.66 0.93
C THR A 145 -11.03 -0.78 0.47
N GLU A 146 -12.04 -1.37 -0.16
CA GLU A 146 -13.39 -0.79 -0.12
C GLU A 146 -13.95 -0.98 1.30
N SER A 147 -13.40 -0.24 2.26
CA SER A 147 -13.99 -0.18 3.60
C SER A 147 -15.41 0.38 3.43
N SER A 148 -16.41 -0.47 3.65
CA SER A 148 -17.83 -0.08 3.69
C SER A 148 -18.16 0.75 4.93
N TYR A 149 -17.19 0.96 5.82
CA TYR A 149 -17.34 1.75 7.03
C TYR A 149 -17.68 3.21 6.69
N ARG A 150 -18.83 3.65 7.18
CA ARG A 150 -19.28 5.03 7.10
C ARG A 150 -19.13 5.66 8.49
N PRO A 151 -18.17 6.57 8.70
CA PRO A 151 -18.05 7.26 9.98
C PRO A 151 -19.31 8.10 10.27
N ALA A 152 -19.55 8.41 11.55
CA ALA A 152 -20.59 9.34 11.96
C ALA A 152 -20.41 10.73 11.29
N LYS A 153 -21.49 11.53 11.21
CA LYS A 153 -21.52 12.80 10.47
C LYS A 153 -20.47 13.82 10.95
N ASP A 154 -20.08 13.78 12.21
CA ASP A 154 -19.10 14.64 12.87
C ASP A 154 -17.67 14.07 12.83
N LYS A 155 -17.49 12.85 12.30
CA LYS A 155 -16.21 12.16 12.24
C LYS A 155 -15.65 12.10 10.80
N ARG A 156 -14.36 11.80 10.69
CA ARG A 156 -13.64 11.48 9.45
C ARG A 156 -12.84 10.21 9.66
N SER A 157 -12.81 9.36 8.65
CA SER A 157 -11.95 8.19 8.62
C SER A 157 -10.73 8.44 7.74
N TYR A 158 -9.58 7.96 8.19
CA TYR A 158 -8.32 8.01 7.49
C TYR A 158 -7.74 6.62 7.46
N GLU A 159 -7.11 6.30 6.35
CA GLU A 159 -6.41 5.06 6.12
C GLU A 159 -4.90 5.36 6.16
N MET A 160 -4.17 4.70 7.05
CA MET A 160 -2.73 4.88 7.24
C MET A 160 -1.99 3.59 6.92
N THR A 161 -0.93 3.71 6.12
CA THR A 161 -0.05 2.61 5.74
C THR A 161 1.21 2.61 6.58
N TRP A 162 1.52 1.47 7.17
CA TRP A 162 2.76 1.25 7.87
C TRP A 162 3.55 0.15 7.19
N ARG A 163 4.86 0.26 7.26
CA ARG A 163 5.77 -0.83 6.95
C ARG A 163 6.65 -1.10 8.16
N VAL A 164 6.79 -2.37 8.49
CA VAL A 164 7.73 -2.83 9.51
C VAL A 164 8.68 -3.82 8.85
N HIS A 165 9.97 -3.48 8.89
CA HIS A 165 11.05 -4.38 8.51
C HIS A 165 11.55 -5.04 9.77
N TYR A 166 11.52 -6.36 9.81
CA TYR A 166 12.13 -7.13 10.89
C TYR A 166 13.54 -7.53 10.47
N PRO A 167 14.51 -7.55 11.40
CA PRO A 167 15.82 -8.11 11.09
C PRO A 167 15.66 -9.59 10.74
N SER A 168 16.62 -10.09 9.98
CA SER A 168 16.64 -11.51 9.67
C SER A 168 16.82 -12.33 10.93
N GLN A 169 15.98 -13.34 11.06
CA GLN A 169 16.12 -14.40 12.03
C GLN A 169 16.45 -15.64 11.22
N GLY A 170 17.52 -16.34 11.61
CA GLY A 170 17.74 -17.71 11.12
C GLY A 170 16.49 -18.56 11.34
N ASP A 171 16.44 -19.75 10.72
CA ASP A 171 15.25 -20.62 10.57
C ASP A 171 14.40 -20.94 11.82
N SER A 172 14.79 -20.48 13.01
CA SER A 172 13.96 -20.48 14.21
C SER A 172 12.79 -19.51 14.06
N GLY A 173 11.60 -20.05 13.77
CA GLY A 173 10.32 -19.32 13.61
C GLY A 173 9.85 -18.56 14.85
N SER A 174 10.59 -17.52 15.22
CA SER A 174 10.30 -16.71 16.40
C SER A 174 9.15 -15.73 16.14
N ALA A 175 8.50 -15.33 17.24
CA ALA A 175 7.32 -14.49 17.17
C ALA A 175 7.70 -13.05 16.85
N GLN A 176 7.24 -12.57 15.69
CA GLN A 176 7.26 -11.16 15.33
C GLN A 176 5.88 -10.56 15.56
N GLU A 177 5.79 -9.52 16.39
CA GLU A 177 4.53 -8.88 16.74
C GLU A 177 4.65 -7.35 16.62
N THR A 178 3.61 -6.71 16.08
CA THR A 178 3.44 -5.26 16.11
C THR A 178 2.09 -4.91 16.68
N LYS A 179 2.09 -4.08 17.72
CA LYS A 179 0.89 -3.45 18.28
C LYS A 179 0.84 -2.00 17.82
N PHE A 180 -0.36 -1.54 17.51
CA PHE A 180 -0.60 -0.18 17.02
C PHE A 180 -1.57 0.48 17.97
N HIS A 181 -1.21 1.65 18.45
CA HIS A 181 -2.05 2.54 19.23
C HIS A 181 -2.05 3.91 18.56
N ILE A 182 -3.23 4.49 18.36
CA ILE A 182 -3.38 5.86 17.82
C ILE A 182 -4.27 6.62 18.79
N GLU A 183 -3.73 7.71 19.34
CA GLU A 183 -4.42 8.55 20.31
C GLU A 183 -5.72 9.12 19.74
N ASP A 184 -6.76 9.19 20.58
CA ASP A 184 -8.06 9.77 20.27
C ASP A 184 -8.76 9.20 19.02
N SER A 185 -8.41 7.98 18.63
CA SER A 185 -9.03 7.30 17.49
C SER A 185 -9.79 6.06 17.92
N THR A 186 -10.90 5.78 17.23
CA THR A 186 -11.47 4.44 17.22
C THR A 186 -10.95 3.71 15.98
N ALA A 187 -10.17 2.65 16.20
CA ALA A 187 -9.70 1.80 15.11
C ALA A 187 -10.85 0.90 14.64
N ALA A 188 -11.26 1.05 13.38
CA ALA A 188 -12.47 0.39 12.87
C ALA A 188 -12.17 -0.86 12.03
N HIS A 189 -10.99 -0.95 11.42
CA HIS A 189 -10.66 -2.06 10.50
C HIS A 189 -9.15 -2.34 10.46
N ARG A 190 -8.77 -3.62 10.43
CA ARG A 190 -7.39 -4.09 10.35
C ARG A 190 -7.22 -4.96 9.11
N GLU A 191 -6.38 -4.50 8.19
CA GLU A 191 -5.75 -5.40 7.22
C GLU A 191 -4.24 -5.46 7.45
N SER A 192 -3.69 -6.66 7.32
CA SER A 192 -2.25 -6.89 7.34
C SER A 192 -1.90 -7.84 6.21
N SER A 193 -0.94 -7.44 5.39
CA SER A 193 -0.26 -8.33 4.45
C SER A 193 1.20 -8.46 4.86
N GLY A 194 1.73 -9.67 4.81
CA GLY A 194 3.13 -9.96 5.11
C GLY A 194 3.84 -10.49 3.88
N GLU A 195 5.10 -10.10 3.70
CA GLU A 195 6.00 -10.61 2.68
C GLU A 195 7.29 -11.08 3.35
N ARG A 196 7.83 -12.21 2.88
CA ARG A 196 9.15 -12.71 3.28
C ARG A 196 10.07 -12.56 2.07
N HIS A 197 11.15 -11.80 2.21
CA HIS A 197 12.18 -11.62 1.18
C HIS A 197 13.47 -12.28 1.66
N GLY A 198 13.66 -13.56 1.33
CA GLY A 198 14.72 -14.38 1.88
C GLY A 198 14.72 -14.34 3.41
N ASP A 199 15.74 -13.69 3.94
CA ASP A 199 16.03 -13.53 5.36
C ASP A 199 15.25 -12.39 6.02
N ILE A 200 14.74 -11.41 5.26
CA ILE A 200 14.05 -10.24 5.81
C ILE A 200 12.53 -10.45 5.74
N ILE A 201 11.84 -10.26 6.87
CA ILE A 201 10.38 -10.24 6.88
C ILE A 201 9.93 -8.77 6.83
N ARG A 202 9.18 -8.43 5.78
CA ARG A 202 8.57 -7.10 5.60
C ARG A 202 7.07 -7.25 5.77
N ARG A 203 6.48 -6.49 6.70
CA ARG A 203 5.03 -6.49 6.91
C ARG A 203 4.45 -5.13 6.60
N TRP A 204 3.39 -5.14 5.80
CA TRP A 204 2.60 -3.97 5.47
C TRP A 204 1.32 -4.00 6.29
N TYR A 205 1.02 -2.88 6.93
CA TYR A 205 -0.18 -2.72 7.73
C TYR A 205 -1.00 -1.57 7.19
N ALA A 206 -2.26 -1.86 6.94
CA ALA A 206 -3.26 -0.98 6.38
C ALA A 206 -4.37 -0.84 7.41
N ARG A 207 -4.50 0.34 8.03
CA ARG A 207 -5.45 0.54 9.13
C ARG A 207 -6.30 1.78 8.93
N VAL A 208 -7.60 1.62 9.20
CA VAL A 208 -8.57 2.72 9.18
C VAL A 208 -8.78 3.24 10.59
N TYR A 209 -8.53 4.53 10.76
CA TYR A 209 -8.68 5.29 12.01
C TYR A 209 -9.74 6.37 11.85
N VAL A 210 -10.56 6.56 12.87
CA VAL A 210 -11.66 7.54 12.86
C VAL A 210 -11.36 8.62 13.89
N PHE A 211 -11.45 9.89 13.47
CA PHE A 211 -11.21 11.06 14.29
C PHE A 211 -12.36 12.06 14.19
N ASP A 212 -12.44 12.99 15.14
CA ASP A 212 -13.25 14.19 15.00
C ASP A 212 -12.85 15.03 13.78
N LYS A 213 -13.85 15.60 13.09
CA LYS A 213 -13.63 16.46 11.91
C LYS A 213 -12.73 17.67 12.17
N SER A 214 -12.68 18.16 13.40
CA SER A 214 -11.84 19.28 13.82
C SER A 214 -10.39 18.87 14.08
N ARG A 215 -10.10 17.57 14.20
CA ARG A 215 -8.75 17.07 14.46
C ARG A 215 -7.89 17.25 13.21
N ARG A 216 -6.75 17.93 13.36
CA ARG A 216 -5.80 18.19 12.27
C ARG A 216 -4.53 17.37 12.34
N LYS A 217 -4.26 16.76 13.50
CA LYS A 217 -3.06 15.96 13.74
C LYS A 217 -3.33 14.73 14.60
N ALA A 218 -2.50 13.72 14.47
CA ALA A 218 -2.55 12.50 15.26
C ALA A 218 -1.18 12.17 15.87
N THR A 219 -1.22 11.30 16.87
CA THR A 219 -0.04 10.65 17.46
C THR A 219 -0.22 9.15 17.28
N ALA A 220 0.82 8.49 16.78
CA ALA A 220 0.82 7.04 16.63
C ALA A 220 1.94 6.41 17.45
N THR A 221 1.61 5.38 18.20
CA THR A 221 2.56 4.59 18.98
C THR A 221 2.55 3.17 18.44
N LEU A 222 3.73 2.64 18.17
CA LEU A 222 3.91 1.26 17.73
C LEU A 222 4.84 0.55 18.71
N ASP A 223 4.36 -0.56 19.27
CA ASP A 223 5.21 -1.48 20.03
C ASP A 223 5.60 -2.63 19.09
N VAL A 224 6.90 -2.82 18.86
CA VAL A 224 7.45 -3.87 18.00
C VAL A 224 8.25 -4.86 18.83
N LYS A 225 7.92 -6.14 18.68
CA LYS A 225 8.65 -7.25 19.29
C LYS A 225 9.34 -8.09 18.22
N VAL A 226 10.62 -8.36 18.45
CA VAL A 226 11.50 -9.16 17.60
C VAL A 226 12.04 -10.32 18.45
N ASP A 227 11.77 -11.57 18.07
CA ASP A 227 12.15 -12.76 18.83
C ASP A 227 11.53 -12.81 20.25
N SER A 228 12.31 -13.28 21.21
CA SER A 228 12.03 -13.28 22.64
C SER A 228 12.34 -11.95 23.33
N ARG A 229 12.85 -10.93 22.61
CA ARG A 229 13.16 -9.62 23.19
C ARG A 229 11.90 -8.91 23.65
N ASP A 230 12.07 -7.94 24.55
CA ASP A 230 10.97 -7.08 24.96
C ASP A 230 10.49 -6.18 23.81
N TYR A 231 9.31 -5.61 24.02
CA TYR A 231 8.77 -4.63 23.09
C TYR A 231 9.61 -3.36 23.11
N GLU A 232 9.99 -2.91 21.94
CA GLU A 232 10.50 -1.55 21.77
C GLU A 232 9.41 -0.66 21.18
N GLN A 233 9.40 0.58 21.62
CA GLN A 233 8.35 1.52 21.27
C GLN A 233 8.88 2.65 20.40
N VAL A 234 8.12 3.01 19.37
CA VAL A 234 8.32 4.22 18.58
C VAL A 234 7.04 5.04 18.57
N GLU A 235 7.20 6.34 18.72
CA GLU A 235 6.13 7.31 18.67
C GLU A 235 6.31 8.28 17.49
N PHE A 236 5.27 8.40 16.68
CA PHE A 236 5.16 9.33 15.56
C PHE A 236 4.21 10.46 15.99
N LYS A 237 4.79 11.61 16.34
CA LYS A 237 4.05 12.78 16.85
C LYS A 237 3.70 13.75 15.75
N ASN A 238 2.57 14.44 15.94
CA ASN A 238 2.06 15.47 15.04
C ASN A 238 1.94 15.01 13.58
N ILE A 239 1.46 13.78 13.38
CA ILE A 239 1.12 13.27 12.05
C ILE A 239 0.01 14.14 11.47
N SER A 240 0.20 14.72 10.29
CA SER A 240 -0.80 15.57 9.66
C SER A 240 -1.98 14.77 9.12
N LEU A 241 -3.19 15.14 9.53
CA LEU A 241 -4.46 14.63 9.00
C LEU A 241 -5.03 15.52 7.90
N VAL A 242 -4.30 16.57 7.50
CA VAL A 242 -4.71 17.52 6.48
C VAL A 242 -3.62 17.60 5.40
N PRO A 243 -3.90 17.23 4.15
CA PRO A 243 -2.90 17.30 3.09
C PRO A 243 -2.42 18.74 2.89
N LYS A 244 -1.12 18.89 2.61
CA LYS A 244 -0.40 20.16 2.41
C LYS A 244 -0.24 21.04 3.66
N GLU A 245 -0.45 20.49 4.85
CA GLU A 245 -0.23 21.21 6.10
C GLU A 245 0.78 20.46 6.97
N ASP A 246 1.96 21.04 7.17
CA ASP A 246 2.93 20.54 8.14
C ASP A 246 2.48 20.91 9.55
N GLN A 247 2.40 19.89 10.41
CA GLN A 247 1.98 20.02 11.80
C GLN A 247 3.17 19.92 12.77
N GLY A 248 4.41 19.96 12.26
CA GLY A 248 5.64 19.79 13.04
C GLY A 248 5.87 18.32 13.40
N PHE A 249 5.83 17.45 12.38
CA PHE A 249 6.02 16.01 12.53
C PHE A 249 7.35 15.68 13.22
N LYS A 250 7.31 14.73 14.17
CA LYS A 250 8.48 14.25 14.91
C LYS A 250 8.39 12.75 15.17
N ILE A 251 9.55 12.13 15.38
CA ILE A 251 9.67 10.73 15.80
C ILE A 251 10.45 10.70 17.10
N GLU A 252 9.93 9.97 18.09
CA GLU A 252 10.55 9.76 19.38
C GLU A 252 10.65 8.26 19.67
N LEU A 253 11.75 7.85 20.30
CA LEU A 253 12.05 6.46 20.62
C LEU A 253 12.05 6.30 22.13
N GLU A 254 11.29 5.31 22.62
CA GLU A 254 11.27 4.96 24.03
C GLU A 254 11.74 3.51 24.17
N SER A 255 12.81 3.32 24.94
CA SER A 255 13.21 2.01 25.40
C SER A 255 12.40 1.70 26.66
N LYS A 256 11.57 0.65 26.59
CA LYS A 256 10.86 0.13 27.77
C LYS A 256 11.75 -0.82 28.57
#